data_AF-A0A9D6PJY8-F1
#
_entry.id   AF-A0A9D6PJY8-F1
#
_cell.length_a   1.000
_cell.length_b   1.000
_cell.length_c   1.000
_cell.angle_alpha   90.00
_cell.angle_beta   90.00
_cell.angle_gamma   90.00
#
_symmetry.space_group_name_H-M   'P 1'
#
loop_
_entity.id
_entity.type
_entity.pdbx_description
1 polymer ?
#
loop_
_entity_poly.entity_id
_entity_poly.type
_entity_poly.pdbx_seq_one_letter_code
_entity_poly.pdbx_strand_id
1 'polypeptide(L)'
;MLLLSLAALLGMSLFVLDFLDILQFRYKIPENIRKKWPLSAYFDFVRLNQLPDEERYKILLQRQKEMYDTLISEGSSDLKKRAEELDSKYRELVRAQEDLLKKRQGDLAKLQEENIKEKKRLDDLNQDVSKKKEIADALSKQVASEALNLESSLIRFMEGESRLKAVQEVCASMDPRSIASIFDEVADNMLIYNILKGVPPERSALVLSFMDPEKAGKIIKMSTNLPTLPGPNESRSYMPPSLKNLLASSQSLLR
;
A
#
# COMPACT_ATOMS: atom_id res chain seq x y z
N MET A 1 18.73 84.18 3.28
CA MET A 1 18.03 84.14 1.98
C MET A 1 18.38 85.36 1.12
N LEU A 2 18.00 86.60 1.51
CA LEU A 2 18.25 87.83 0.73
C LEU A 2 19.74 88.10 0.37
N LEU A 3 20.66 87.86 1.29
CA LEU A 3 22.12 88.02 1.03
C LEU A 3 22.66 87.00 0.02
N LEU A 4 22.14 85.77 0.05
CA LEU A 4 22.58 84.70 -0.85
C LEU A 4 22.06 84.93 -2.27
N SER A 5 20.81 85.39 -2.40
CA SER A 5 20.23 85.78 -3.69
C SER A 5 20.91 87.02 -4.27
N LEU A 6 21.28 88.00 -3.43
CA LEU A 6 22.01 89.19 -3.89
C LEU A 6 23.41 88.81 -4.41
N ALA A 7 24.14 87.94 -3.69
CA ALA A 7 25.43 87.43 -4.12
C ALA A 7 25.35 86.63 -5.42
N ALA A 8 24.32 85.79 -5.59
CA ALA A 8 24.08 85.06 -6.83
C ALA A 8 23.79 86.00 -8.01
N LEU A 9 23.00 87.04 -7.79
CA LEU A 9 22.62 88.02 -8.82
C LEU A 9 23.81 88.88 -9.25
N LEU A 10 24.64 89.31 -8.29
CA LEU A 10 25.91 89.98 -8.57
C LEU A 10 26.87 89.06 -9.32
N GLY A 11 27.00 87.79 -8.92
CA GLY A 11 27.81 86.80 -9.63
C GLY A 11 27.36 86.60 -11.09
N MET A 12 26.06 86.44 -11.33
CA MET A 12 25.50 86.34 -12.68
C MET A 12 25.71 87.60 -13.50
N SER A 13 25.59 88.79 -12.90
CA SER A 13 25.85 90.06 -13.59
C SER A 13 27.31 90.17 -14.05
N LEU A 14 28.27 89.68 -13.26
CA LEU A 14 29.68 89.64 -13.65
C LEU A 14 29.91 88.74 -14.88
N PHE A 15 29.27 87.56 -14.92
CA PHE A 15 29.32 86.68 -16.09
C PHE A 15 28.67 87.28 -17.34
N VAL A 16 27.57 88.03 -17.19
CA VAL A 16 26.94 88.73 -18.33
C VAL A 16 27.83 89.84 -18.86
N LEU A 17 28.46 90.62 -17.97
CA LEU A 17 29.39 91.68 -18.36
C LEU A 17 30.64 91.14 -19.04
N ASP A 18 31.13 89.96 -18.63
CA ASP A 18 32.24 89.27 -19.29
C ASP A 18 31.82 88.68 -20.64
N PHE A 19 30.61 88.12 -20.75
CA PHE A 19 30.08 87.61 -22.02
C PHE A 19 29.91 88.70 -23.09
N LEU A 20 29.45 89.90 -22.69
CA LEU A 20 29.32 91.08 -23.54
C LEU A 20 30.65 91.80 -23.82
N ASP A 21 31.78 91.21 -23.39
CA ASP A 21 33.14 91.76 -23.52
C ASP A 21 33.38 93.13 -22.84
N ILE A 22 32.49 93.52 -21.91
CA ILE A 22 32.57 94.78 -21.14
C ILE A 22 33.59 94.65 -19.99
N LEU A 23 33.58 93.50 -19.29
CA LEU A 23 34.50 93.21 -18.18
C LEU A 23 35.16 91.84 -18.38
N GLN A 24 36.31 91.82 -19.03
CA GLN A 24 36.94 90.58 -19.53
C GLN A 24 37.81 89.88 -18.47
N PHE A 25 37.21 89.38 -17.39
CA PHE A 25 37.95 88.67 -16.35
C PHE A 25 38.39 87.27 -16.81
N ARG A 26 37.73 86.68 -17.81
CA ARG A 26 38.01 85.32 -18.32
C ARG A 26 39.46 85.11 -18.78
N TYR A 27 40.12 86.15 -19.32
CA TYR A 27 41.51 86.07 -19.77
C TYR A 27 42.53 86.02 -18.62
N LYS A 28 42.14 86.45 -17.41
CA LYS A 28 43.00 86.46 -16.22
C LYS A 28 42.97 85.13 -15.44
N ILE A 29 42.06 84.21 -15.78
CA ILE A 29 41.94 82.91 -15.12
C ILE A 29 42.97 81.92 -15.71
N PRO A 30 43.78 81.21 -14.89
CA PRO A 30 44.71 80.17 -15.37
C PRO A 30 44.02 78.99 -16.07
N GLU A 31 44.64 78.42 -17.10
CA GLU A 31 44.05 77.31 -17.90
C GLU A 31 43.69 76.06 -17.08
N ASN A 32 44.50 75.75 -16.06
CA ASN A 32 44.27 74.61 -15.16
C ASN A 32 42.95 74.72 -14.38
N ILE A 33 42.47 75.95 -14.17
CA ILE A 33 41.22 76.24 -13.47
C ILE A 33 40.05 76.33 -14.46
N ARG A 34 40.30 76.81 -15.68
CA ARG A 34 39.29 76.87 -16.76
C ARG A 34 38.71 75.50 -17.12
N LYS A 35 39.52 74.44 -17.10
CA LYS A 35 39.09 73.08 -17.46
C LYS A 35 38.27 72.38 -16.36
N LYS A 36 38.17 72.97 -15.17
CA LYS A 36 37.43 72.39 -14.05
C LYS A 36 35.99 72.89 -14.03
N TRP A 37 35.08 72.01 -13.64
CA TRP A 37 33.70 72.40 -13.36
C TRP A 37 33.67 73.34 -12.13
N PRO A 38 32.86 74.42 -12.13
CA PRO A 38 31.84 74.79 -13.12
C PRO A 38 32.33 75.74 -14.23
N LEU A 39 33.59 76.20 -14.18
CA LEU A 39 34.11 77.20 -15.13
C LEU A 39 34.20 76.64 -16.56
N SER A 40 34.52 75.37 -16.75
CA SER A 40 34.58 74.74 -18.08
C SER A 40 33.28 74.91 -18.86
N ALA A 41 32.14 74.71 -18.22
CA ALA A 41 30.82 74.88 -18.84
C ALA A 41 30.57 76.34 -19.28
N TYR A 42 31.01 77.32 -18.48
CA TYR A 42 30.92 78.73 -18.84
C TYR A 42 31.84 79.08 -20.02
N PHE A 43 33.10 78.64 -20.00
CA PHE A 43 34.04 78.89 -21.09
C PHE A 43 33.61 78.23 -22.41
N ASP A 44 33.08 77.02 -22.36
CA ASP A 44 32.52 76.33 -23.53
C ASP A 44 31.28 77.06 -24.07
N PHE A 45 30.42 77.56 -23.17
CA PHE A 45 29.24 78.36 -23.53
C PHE A 45 29.62 79.68 -24.21
N VAL A 46 30.57 80.43 -23.63
CA VAL A 46 31.06 81.70 -24.19
C VAL A 46 31.72 81.44 -25.55
N ARG A 47 32.61 80.44 -25.64
CA ARG A 47 33.29 80.06 -26.88
C ARG A 47 32.30 79.70 -27.99
N LEU A 48 31.19 79.03 -27.66
CA LEU A 48 30.19 78.65 -28.65
C LEU A 48 29.32 79.83 -29.11
N ASN A 49 28.95 80.72 -28.19
CA ASN A 49 28.01 81.81 -28.47
C ASN A 49 28.66 83.09 -29.01
N GLN A 50 29.98 83.20 -28.93
CA GLN A 50 30.74 84.29 -29.56
C GLN A 50 31.21 83.96 -30.99
N LEU A 51 30.97 82.73 -31.47
CA LEU A 51 31.25 82.35 -32.85
C LEU A 51 30.26 83.00 -33.83
N PRO A 52 30.66 83.22 -35.10
CA PRO A 52 29.73 83.55 -36.17
C PRO A 52 28.61 82.51 -36.28
N ASP A 53 27.41 82.95 -36.67
CA ASP A 53 26.20 82.12 -36.69
C ASP A 53 26.38 80.83 -37.50
N GLU A 54 27.07 80.89 -38.64
CA GLU A 54 27.33 79.73 -39.49
C GLU A 54 28.22 78.68 -38.82
N GLU A 55 29.28 79.11 -38.13
CA GLU A 55 30.22 78.22 -37.44
C GLU A 55 29.56 77.61 -36.19
N ARG A 56 28.82 78.44 -35.44
CA ARG A 56 28.02 77.99 -34.29
C ARG A 56 27.00 76.94 -34.71
N TYR A 57 26.30 77.16 -35.82
CA TYR A 57 25.33 76.21 -36.35
C TYR A 57 25.98 74.88 -36.74
N LYS A 58 27.13 74.92 -37.44
CA LYS A 58 27.89 73.70 -37.80
C LYS A 58 28.30 72.89 -36.58
N ILE A 59 28.82 73.55 -35.53
CA ILE A 59 29.24 72.89 -34.29
C ILE A 59 28.05 72.28 -33.55
N LEU A 60 26.93 73.02 -33.46
CA LEU A 60 25.71 72.51 -32.83
C LEU A 60 25.15 71.29 -33.56
N LEU A 61 25.11 71.34 -34.89
CA LEU A 61 24.66 70.24 -35.73
C LEU A 61 25.56 69.01 -35.57
N GLN A 62 26.88 69.20 -35.55
CA GLN A 62 27.83 68.12 -35.34
C GLN A 62 27.66 67.48 -33.95
N ARG A 63 27.54 68.28 -32.90
CA ARG A 63 27.31 67.79 -31.52
C ARG A 63 26.00 67.01 -31.42
N GLN A 64 24.95 67.49 -32.08
CA GLN A 64 23.66 66.80 -32.09
C GLN A 64 23.77 65.46 -32.84
N LYS A 65 24.51 65.42 -33.95
CA LYS A 65 24.76 64.19 -34.70
C LYS A 65 25.54 63.16 -33.88
N GLU A 66 26.64 63.56 -33.25
CA GLU A 66 27.45 62.69 -32.38
C GLU A 66 26.64 62.12 -31.21
N MET A 67 25.75 62.93 -30.63
CA MET A 67 24.81 62.48 -29.60
C MET A 67 23.84 61.41 -30.13
N TYR A 68 23.24 61.62 -31.30
CA TYR A 68 22.34 60.62 -31.90
C TYR A 68 23.09 59.33 -32.28
N ASP A 69 24.29 59.44 -32.86
CA ASP A 69 25.11 58.29 -33.23
C ASP A 69 25.45 57.44 -31.99
N THR A 70 25.77 58.09 -30.87
CA THR A 70 26.03 57.42 -29.59
C THR A 70 24.78 56.71 -29.08
N LEU A 71 23.64 57.43 -29.01
CA LEU A 71 22.36 56.87 -28.55
C LEU A 71 21.91 55.66 -29.39
N ILE A 72 22.09 55.73 -30.71
CA ILE A 72 21.73 54.64 -31.62
C ILE A 72 22.68 53.45 -31.42
N SER A 73 23.99 53.69 -31.30
CA SER A 73 24.97 52.61 -31.10
C SER A 73 24.79 51.90 -29.75
N GLU A 74 24.57 52.65 -28.68
CA GLU A 74 24.38 52.10 -27.34
C GLU A 74 23.03 51.38 -27.24
N GLY A 75 21.97 51.99 -27.78
CA GLY A 75 20.64 51.39 -27.82
C GLY A 75 20.60 50.10 -28.64
N SER A 76 21.24 50.08 -29.81
CA SER A 76 21.30 48.86 -30.65
C SER A 76 22.12 47.74 -30.01
N SER A 77 23.23 48.07 -29.34
CA SER A 77 24.05 47.11 -28.59
C SER A 77 23.30 46.52 -27.40
N ASP A 78 22.59 47.36 -26.62
CA ASP A 78 21.79 46.90 -25.48
C ASP A 78 20.61 46.02 -25.94
N LEU A 79 19.89 46.43 -27.00
CA LEU A 79 18.82 45.61 -27.57
C LEU A 79 19.32 44.24 -28.06
N LYS A 80 20.50 44.20 -28.70
CA LYS A 80 21.10 42.94 -29.14
C LYS A 80 21.46 42.04 -27.96
N LYS A 81 22.09 42.58 -26.91
CA LYS A 81 22.41 41.82 -25.68
C LYS A 81 21.15 41.27 -25.02
N ARG A 82 20.10 42.08 -24.91
CA ARG A 82 18.81 41.63 -24.34
C ARG A 82 18.16 40.55 -25.18
N ALA A 83 18.23 40.64 -26.51
CA ALA A 83 17.71 39.61 -27.40
C ALA A 83 18.48 38.29 -27.23
N GLU A 84 19.82 38.34 -27.18
CA GLU A 84 20.67 37.16 -26.95
C GLU A 84 20.42 36.52 -25.57
N GLU A 85 20.27 37.34 -24.52
CA GLU A 85 19.95 36.86 -23.17
C GLU A 85 18.56 36.20 -23.12
N LEU A 86 17.57 36.81 -23.78
CA LEU A 86 16.21 36.29 -23.88
C LEU A 86 16.20 34.95 -24.62
N ASP A 87 16.88 34.86 -25.77
CA ASP A 87 17.01 33.63 -26.54
C ASP A 87 17.69 32.52 -25.73
N SER A 88 18.74 32.85 -24.97
CA SER A 88 19.40 31.89 -24.08
C SER A 88 18.44 31.37 -23.01
N LYS A 89 17.72 32.27 -22.33
CA LYS A 89 16.74 31.90 -21.30
C LYS A 89 15.60 31.05 -21.86
N TYR A 90 15.11 31.37 -23.06
CA TYR A 90 14.09 30.55 -23.72
C TYR A 90 14.61 29.14 -24.04
N ARG A 91 15.83 29.02 -24.56
CA ARG A 91 16.43 27.71 -24.85
C ARG A 91 16.63 26.88 -23.57
N GLU A 92 17.08 27.50 -22.49
CA GLU A 92 17.22 26.85 -21.19
C GLU A 92 15.87 26.39 -20.63
N LEU A 93 14.84 27.24 -20.72
CA LEU A 93 13.50 26.92 -20.26
C LEU A 93 12.89 25.75 -21.06
N VAL A 94 13.06 25.73 -22.38
CA VAL A 94 12.60 24.63 -23.23
C VAL A 94 13.28 23.33 -22.83
N ARG A 95 14.61 23.33 -22.68
CA ARG A 95 15.36 22.13 -22.23
C ARG A 95 14.90 21.64 -20.86
N ALA A 96 14.72 22.56 -19.90
CA ALA A 96 14.24 22.21 -18.57
C ALA A 96 12.82 21.61 -18.59
N GLN A 97 11.93 22.12 -19.46
CA GLN A 97 10.60 21.54 -19.65
C GLN A 97 10.66 20.17 -20.30
N GLU A 98 11.48 19.98 -21.33
CA GLU A 98 11.68 18.67 -21.99
C GLU A 98 12.19 17.62 -21.00
N ASP A 99 13.19 17.96 -20.19
CA ASP A 99 13.74 17.05 -19.17
C ASP A 99 12.70 16.71 -18.09
N LEU A 100 11.92 17.70 -17.65
CA LEU A 100 10.84 17.49 -16.68
C LEU A 100 9.73 16.61 -17.25
N LEU A 101 9.34 16.82 -18.51
CA LEU A 101 8.35 15.99 -19.21
C LEU A 101 8.86 14.56 -19.35
N LYS A 102 10.10 14.37 -19.78
CA LYS A 102 10.73 13.05 -19.91
C LYS A 102 10.78 12.31 -18.57
N LYS A 103 11.12 13.02 -17.49
CA LYS A 103 11.10 12.45 -16.13
C LYS A 103 9.69 12.02 -15.71
N ARG A 104 8.69 12.89 -15.89
CA ARG A 104 7.29 12.56 -15.57
C ARG A 104 6.76 11.39 -16.38
N GLN A 105 7.09 11.31 -17.67
CA GLN A 105 6.71 10.17 -18.50
C GLN A 105 7.36 8.87 -18.01
N GLY A 106 8.63 8.91 -17.62
CA GLY A 106 9.32 7.77 -17.02
C GLY A 106 8.68 7.32 -15.70
N ASP A 107 8.33 8.26 -14.82
CA ASP A 107 7.67 7.97 -13.55
C ASP A 107 6.26 7.41 -13.76
N LEU A 108 5.49 7.94 -14.72
CA LEU A 108 4.19 7.41 -15.11
C LEU A 108 4.28 5.98 -15.66
N ALA A 109 5.28 5.69 -16.50
CA ALA A 109 5.49 4.34 -17.03
C ALA A 109 5.80 3.33 -15.92
N LYS A 110 6.62 3.70 -14.93
CA LYS A 110 6.91 2.86 -13.76
C LYS A 110 5.66 2.61 -12.92
N LEU A 111 4.89 3.66 -12.63
CA LEU A 111 3.64 3.53 -11.87
C LEU A 111 2.63 2.63 -12.60
N GLN A 112 2.53 2.73 -13.93
CA GLN A 112 1.69 1.84 -14.72
C GLN A 112 2.18 0.39 -14.65
N GLU A 113 3.49 0.14 -14.75
CA GLU A 113 4.05 -1.21 -14.63
C GLU A 113 3.80 -1.81 -13.23
N GLU A 114 3.99 -1.02 -12.18
CA GLU A 114 3.69 -1.42 -10.80
C GLU A 114 2.21 -1.73 -10.62
N ASN A 115 1.32 -0.89 -11.13
CA ASN A 115 -0.12 -1.11 -11.04
C ASN A 115 -0.56 -2.40 -11.76
N ILE A 116 0.02 -2.69 -12.94
CA ILE A 116 -0.23 -3.94 -13.66
C ILE A 116 0.25 -5.15 -12.86
N LYS A 117 1.42 -5.06 -12.21
CA LYS A 117 1.95 -6.13 -11.35
C LYS A 117 1.06 -6.36 -10.13
N GLU A 118 0.62 -5.30 -9.46
CA GLU A 118 -0.28 -5.40 -8.31
C GLU A 118 -1.64 -5.97 -8.70
N LYS A 119 -2.21 -5.54 -9.83
CA LYS A 119 -3.46 -6.09 -10.34
C LYS A 119 -3.37 -7.60 -10.58
N LYS A 120 -2.28 -8.07 -11.21
CA LYS A 120 -2.04 -9.51 -11.40
C LYS A 120 -1.95 -10.26 -10.07
N ARG A 121 -1.20 -9.71 -9.10
CA ARG A 121 -1.11 -10.31 -7.75
C ARG A 121 -2.45 -10.39 -7.06
N LEU A 122 -3.30 -9.37 -7.18
CA LEU A 122 -4.65 -9.37 -6.62
C LEU A 122 -5.55 -10.39 -7.31
N ASP A 123 -5.46 -10.51 -8.64
CA ASP A 123 -6.22 -11.52 -9.39
C ASP A 123 -5.81 -12.94 -8.99
N ASP A 124 -4.50 -13.21 -8.84
CA ASP A 124 -3.98 -14.51 -8.37
C ASP A 124 -4.47 -14.81 -6.95
N LEU A 125 -4.38 -13.83 -6.03
CA LEU A 125 -4.83 -13.99 -4.65
C LEU A 125 -6.35 -14.24 -4.57
N ASN A 126 -7.14 -13.54 -5.39
CA ASN A 126 -8.59 -13.74 -5.47
C ASN A 126 -8.94 -15.14 -5.98
N GLN A 127 -8.21 -15.67 -6.97
CA GLN A 127 -8.40 -17.03 -7.44
C GLN A 127 -8.08 -18.06 -6.35
N ASP A 128 -6.97 -17.86 -5.62
CA ASP A 128 -6.59 -18.75 -4.52
C ASP A 128 -7.59 -18.71 -3.37
N VAL A 129 -8.10 -17.53 -3.02
CA VAL A 129 -9.17 -17.39 -2.02
C VAL A 129 -10.45 -18.09 -2.49
N SER A 130 -10.83 -17.96 -3.77
CA SER A 130 -11.99 -18.66 -4.33
C SER A 130 -11.84 -20.18 -4.23
N LYS A 131 -10.68 -20.72 -4.63
CA LYS A 131 -10.39 -22.16 -4.51
C LYS A 131 -10.45 -22.63 -3.06
N LYS A 132 -9.84 -21.89 -2.13
CA LYS A 132 -9.88 -22.22 -0.70
C LYS A 132 -11.30 -22.19 -0.14
N LYS A 133 -12.14 -21.26 -0.60
CA LYS A 133 -13.55 -21.19 -0.22
C LYS A 133 -14.32 -22.41 -0.74
N GLU A 134 -14.13 -22.80 -2.00
CA GLU A 134 -14.75 -24.01 -2.56
C GLU A 134 -14.37 -25.28 -1.79
N ILE A 135 -13.08 -25.41 -1.43
CA ILE A 135 -12.59 -26.51 -0.60
C ILE A 135 -13.23 -26.47 0.80
N ALA A 136 -13.32 -25.30 1.42
CA ALA A 136 -13.96 -25.14 2.73
C ALA A 136 -15.45 -25.50 2.70
N ASP A 137 -16.17 -25.09 1.66
CA ASP A 137 -17.58 -25.42 1.47
C ASP A 137 -17.78 -26.93 1.25
N ALA A 138 -16.89 -27.58 0.50
CA ALA A 138 -16.90 -29.03 0.31
C ALA A 138 -16.63 -29.79 1.62
N LEU A 139 -15.61 -29.39 2.38
CA LEU A 139 -15.30 -29.95 3.69
C LEU A 139 -16.45 -29.76 4.68
N SER A 140 -17.08 -28.57 4.69
CA SER A 140 -18.24 -28.28 5.54
C SER A 140 -19.40 -29.22 5.25
N LYS A 141 -19.72 -29.44 3.96
CA LYS A 141 -20.74 -30.42 3.56
C LYS A 141 -20.38 -31.84 3.97
N GLN A 142 -19.11 -32.23 3.83
CA GLN A 142 -18.67 -33.56 4.22
C GLN A 142 -18.80 -33.77 5.73
N VAL A 143 -18.34 -32.81 6.54
CA VAL A 143 -18.49 -32.84 8.00
C VAL A 143 -19.96 -32.92 8.41
N ALA A 144 -20.84 -32.14 7.79
CA ALA A 144 -22.27 -32.21 8.06
C ALA A 144 -22.85 -33.61 7.73
N SER A 145 -22.44 -34.21 6.61
CA SER A 145 -22.88 -35.56 6.24
C SER A 145 -22.37 -36.63 7.20
N GLU A 146 -21.13 -36.51 7.67
CA GLU A 146 -20.56 -37.45 8.65
C GLU A 146 -21.20 -37.29 10.03
N ALA A 147 -21.54 -36.07 10.44
CA ALA A 147 -22.30 -35.82 11.66
C ALA A 147 -23.68 -36.50 11.63
N LEU A 148 -24.41 -36.39 10.51
CA LEU A 148 -25.70 -37.08 10.32
C LEU A 148 -25.54 -38.61 10.35
N ASN A 149 -24.50 -39.13 9.72
CA ASN A 149 -24.22 -40.57 9.74
C ASN A 149 -23.89 -41.07 11.15
N LEU A 150 -23.12 -40.30 11.93
CA LEU A 150 -22.81 -40.61 13.32
C LEU A 150 -24.05 -40.55 14.20
N GLU A 151 -24.88 -39.52 14.04
CA GLU A 151 -26.15 -39.38 14.76
C GLU A 151 -27.07 -40.58 14.48
N SER A 152 -27.24 -40.95 13.21
CA SER A 152 -28.04 -42.11 12.84
C SER A 152 -27.48 -43.43 13.39
N SER A 153 -26.15 -43.56 13.44
CA SER A 153 -25.48 -44.74 14.00
C SER A 153 -25.63 -44.80 15.52
N LEU A 154 -25.57 -43.65 16.20
CA LEU A 154 -25.80 -43.52 17.64
C LEU A 154 -27.25 -43.87 18.00
N ILE A 155 -28.23 -43.38 17.22
CA ILE A 155 -29.65 -43.71 17.41
C ILE A 155 -29.85 -45.23 17.30
N ARG A 156 -29.32 -45.86 16.24
CA ARG A 156 -29.42 -47.32 16.07
C ARG A 156 -28.75 -48.09 17.21
N PHE A 157 -27.61 -47.60 17.70
CA PHE A 157 -26.92 -48.20 18.84
C PHE A 157 -27.78 -48.10 20.12
N MET A 158 -28.35 -46.92 20.40
CA MET A 158 -29.23 -46.70 21.55
C MET A 158 -30.52 -47.53 21.47
N GLU A 159 -31.12 -47.65 20.28
CA GLU A 159 -32.28 -48.52 20.06
C GLU A 159 -31.93 -49.99 20.30
N GLY A 160 -30.77 -50.44 19.81
CA GLY A 160 -30.26 -51.79 20.06
C GLY A 160 -30.02 -52.07 21.54
N GLU A 161 -29.42 -51.12 22.27
CA GLU A 161 -29.19 -51.22 23.71
C GLU A 161 -30.51 -51.23 24.51
N SER A 162 -31.48 -50.40 24.12
CA SER A 162 -32.80 -50.37 24.75
C SER A 162 -33.56 -51.69 24.55
N ARG A 163 -33.54 -52.24 23.33
CA ARG A 163 -34.12 -53.57 23.03
C ARG A 163 -33.41 -54.67 23.82
N LEU A 164 -32.08 -54.61 23.92
CA LEU A 164 -31.29 -55.58 24.68
C LEU A 164 -31.66 -55.55 26.17
N LYS A 165 -31.80 -54.36 26.78
CA LYS A 165 -32.22 -54.21 28.19
C LYS A 165 -33.59 -54.83 28.46
N ALA A 166 -34.57 -54.59 27.60
CA ALA A 166 -35.90 -55.20 27.75
C ALA A 166 -35.84 -56.75 27.72
N VAL A 167 -35.02 -57.31 26.82
CA VAL A 167 -34.80 -58.77 26.77
C VAL A 167 -34.09 -59.28 28.03
N GLN A 168 -33.08 -58.53 28.53
CA GLN A 168 -32.38 -58.87 29.77
C GLN A 168 -33.32 -58.87 30.99
N GLU A 169 -34.24 -57.91 31.09
CA GLU A 169 -35.25 -57.85 32.16
C GLU A 169 -36.22 -59.04 32.10
N VAL A 170 -36.70 -59.40 30.91
CA VAL A 170 -37.55 -60.58 30.72
C VAL A 170 -36.79 -61.86 31.11
N CYS A 171 -35.55 -62.02 30.64
CA CYS A 171 -34.69 -63.15 31.02
C CYS A 171 -34.37 -63.18 32.53
N ALA A 172 -34.26 -62.04 33.19
CA ALA A 172 -34.04 -62.00 34.64
C ALA A 172 -35.28 -62.49 35.42
N SER A 173 -36.49 -62.35 34.86
CA SER A 173 -37.74 -62.74 35.52
C SER A 173 -38.23 -64.17 35.18
N MET A 174 -37.91 -64.69 34.00
CA MET A 174 -38.39 -65.99 33.50
C MET A 174 -37.66 -67.20 34.10
N ASP A 175 -38.27 -68.39 34.09
CA ASP A 175 -37.68 -69.61 34.65
C ASP A 175 -36.36 -70.00 33.95
N PRO A 176 -35.25 -70.23 34.67
CA PRO A 176 -33.94 -70.50 34.08
C PRO A 176 -33.89 -71.70 33.12
N ARG A 177 -34.72 -72.73 33.32
CA ARG A 177 -34.77 -73.92 32.45
C ARG A 177 -35.40 -73.62 31.10
N SER A 178 -36.49 -72.84 31.10
CA SER A 178 -37.14 -72.41 29.87
C SER A 178 -36.25 -71.48 29.06
N ILE A 179 -35.50 -70.59 29.72
CA ILE A 179 -34.52 -69.72 29.05
C ILE A 179 -33.40 -70.53 28.42
N ALA A 180 -32.86 -71.53 29.14
CA ALA A 180 -31.81 -72.40 28.62
C ALA A 180 -32.24 -73.14 27.34
N SER A 181 -33.46 -73.69 27.32
CA SER A 181 -34.03 -74.33 26.13
C SER A 181 -34.14 -73.36 24.94
N ILE A 182 -34.54 -72.10 25.18
CA ILE A 182 -34.63 -71.07 24.13
C ILE A 182 -33.22 -70.71 23.61
N PHE A 183 -32.24 -70.56 24.50
CA PHE A 183 -30.86 -70.24 24.11
C PHE A 183 -30.16 -71.41 23.39
N ASP A 184 -30.55 -72.65 23.66
CA ASP A 184 -30.08 -73.81 22.91
C ASP A 184 -30.60 -73.84 21.46
N GLU A 185 -31.72 -73.17 21.17
CA GLU A 185 -32.23 -72.99 19.80
C GLU A 185 -31.63 -71.78 19.07
N VAL A 186 -31.13 -70.76 19.80
CA VAL A 186 -30.55 -69.55 19.21
C VAL A 186 -29.12 -69.82 18.70
N ALA A 187 -28.85 -69.52 17.43
CA ALA A 187 -27.54 -69.79 16.82
C ALA A 187 -26.42 -68.81 17.25
N ASP A 188 -26.77 -67.59 17.66
CA ASP A 188 -25.81 -66.52 17.95
C ASP A 188 -25.37 -66.53 19.43
N ASN A 189 -24.18 -67.11 19.68
CA ASN A 189 -23.58 -67.17 21.00
C ASN A 189 -23.18 -65.78 21.57
N MET A 190 -22.91 -64.80 20.70
CA MET A 190 -22.57 -63.43 21.14
C MET A 190 -23.81 -62.68 21.64
N LEU A 191 -24.96 -62.89 20.99
CA LEU A 191 -26.23 -62.36 21.47
C LEU A 191 -26.59 -62.94 22.83
N ILE A 192 -26.47 -64.27 23.00
CA ILE A 192 -26.75 -64.94 24.28
C ILE A 192 -25.82 -64.41 25.38
N TYR A 193 -24.52 -64.26 25.08
CA TYR A 193 -23.56 -63.65 26.01
C TYR A 193 -23.95 -62.22 26.42
N ASN A 194 -24.32 -61.37 25.45
CA ASN A 194 -24.73 -59.99 25.71
C ASN A 194 -26.01 -59.91 26.55
N ILE A 195 -26.95 -60.84 26.38
CA ILE A 195 -28.14 -60.93 27.22
C ILE A 195 -27.76 -61.38 28.64
N LEU A 196 -27.02 -62.49 28.79
CA LEU A 196 -26.64 -63.03 30.10
C LEU A 196 -25.76 -62.08 30.92
N LYS A 197 -24.97 -61.22 30.27
CA LYS A 197 -24.15 -60.19 30.93
C LYS A 197 -24.98 -59.16 31.72
N GLY A 198 -26.21 -58.87 31.29
CA GLY A 198 -27.11 -57.93 31.99
C GLY A 198 -28.07 -58.60 32.98
N VAL A 199 -28.05 -59.93 33.08
CA VAL A 199 -28.85 -60.71 34.03
C VAL A 199 -28.05 -60.91 35.33
N PRO A 200 -28.69 -60.93 36.51
CA PRO A 200 -27.99 -61.19 37.76
C PRO A 200 -27.12 -62.47 37.71
N PRO A 201 -25.90 -62.45 38.27
CA PRO A 201 -24.90 -63.50 38.08
C PRO A 201 -25.36 -64.88 38.61
N GLU A 202 -26.18 -64.88 39.65
CA GLU A 202 -26.77 -66.09 40.23
C GLU A 202 -27.73 -66.77 39.24
N ARG A 203 -28.54 -65.96 38.52
CA ARG A 203 -29.47 -66.47 37.52
C ARG A 203 -28.78 -66.85 36.22
N SER A 204 -27.80 -66.08 35.77
CA SER A 204 -27.06 -66.42 34.55
C SER A 204 -26.26 -67.71 34.70
N ALA A 205 -25.68 -67.97 35.89
CA ALA A 205 -25.03 -69.24 36.21
C ALA A 205 -26.01 -70.42 36.18
N LEU A 206 -27.23 -70.25 36.69
CA LEU A 206 -28.27 -71.27 36.64
C LEU A 206 -28.73 -71.55 35.20
N VAL A 207 -28.94 -70.52 34.37
CA VAL A 207 -29.28 -70.71 32.95
C VAL A 207 -28.18 -71.49 32.23
N LEU A 208 -26.91 -71.11 32.40
CA LEU A 208 -25.77 -71.81 31.79
C LEU A 208 -25.66 -73.28 32.25
N SER A 209 -26.09 -73.61 33.47
CA SER A 209 -26.07 -74.99 33.98
C SER A 209 -27.14 -75.90 33.36
N PHE A 210 -28.20 -75.32 32.80
CA PHE A 210 -29.29 -76.07 32.14
C PHE A 210 -29.21 -76.07 30.61
N MET A 211 -28.23 -75.35 30.04
CA MET A 211 -27.98 -75.31 28.60
C MET A 211 -27.12 -76.51 28.14
N ASP A 212 -27.06 -76.72 26.82
CA ASP A 212 -26.11 -77.67 26.21
C ASP A 212 -24.66 -77.30 26.61
N PRO A 213 -23.90 -78.23 27.24
CA PRO A 213 -22.55 -77.97 27.75
C PRO A 213 -21.56 -77.46 26.68
N GLU A 214 -21.73 -77.84 25.40
CA GLU A 214 -20.86 -77.34 24.33
C GLU A 214 -21.11 -75.85 24.03
N LYS A 215 -22.38 -75.43 24.10
CA LYS A 215 -22.78 -74.03 23.90
C LYS A 215 -22.43 -73.18 25.12
N ALA A 216 -22.77 -73.66 26.32
CA ALA A 216 -22.43 -72.99 27.57
C ALA A 216 -20.91 -72.76 27.68
N GLY A 217 -20.10 -73.75 27.31
CA GLY A 217 -18.64 -73.63 27.28
C GLY A 217 -18.12 -72.59 26.28
N LYS A 218 -18.76 -72.42 25.12
CA LYS A 218 -18.41 -71.37 24.14
C LYS A 218 -18.73 -69.97 24.66
N ILE A 219 -19.88 -69.81 25.33
CA ILE A 219 -20.31 -68.54 25.94
C ILE A 219 -19.40 -68.13 27.11
N ILE A 220 -19.01 -69.08 27.96
CA ILE A 220 -18.07 -68.83 29.07
C ILE A 220 -16.67 -68.43 28.54
N LYS A 221 -16.21 -69.03 27.44
CA LYS A 221 -14.94 -68.62 26.80
C LYS A 221 -15.00 -67.18 26.25
N MET A 222 -16.18 -66.71 25.85
CA MET A 222 -16.37 -65.31 25.45
C MET A 222 -16.30 -64.35 26.65
N SER A 223 -16.68 -64.78 27.86
CA SER A 223 -16.57 -63.96 29.07
C SER A 223 -15.13 -63.79 29.57
N THR A 224 -14.25 -64.76 29.27
CA THR A 224 -12.81 -64.67 29.59
C THR A 224 -12.02 -63.77 28.64
N ASN A 225 -12.58 -63.43 27.48
CA ASN A 225 -12.07 -62.36 26.64
C ASN A 225 -12.59 -61.02 27.18
N LEU A 226 -12.00 -60.55 28.28
CA LEU A 226 -12.18 -59.16 28.68
C LEU A 226 -11.80 -58.27 27.48
N PRO A 227 -12.60 -57.25 27.12
CA PRO A 227 -12.13 -56.22 26.24
C PRO A 227 -10.92 -55.60 26.92
N THR A 228 -9.73 -55.89 26.42
CA THR A 228 -8.50 -55.23 26.84
C THR A 228 -8.71 -53.75 26.56
N LEU A 229 -8.79 -52.97 27.64
CA LEU A 229 -8.68 -51.52 27.54
C LEU A 229 -7.36 -51.24 26.82
N PRO A 230 -7.36 -50.52 25.68
CA PRO A 230 -6.13 -50.19 25.00
C PRO A 230 -5.25 -49.37 25.95
N GLY A 231 -3.97 -49.74 26.03
CA GLY A 231 -3.03 -49.20 26.99
C GLY A 231 -2.80 -47.68 26.83
N PRO A 232 -2.17 -47.03 27.82
CA PRO A 232 -2.15 -45.56 27.98
C PRO A 232 -1.45 -44.75 26.87
N ASN A 233 -0.90 -45.39 25.84
CA ASN A 233 -0.02 -44.77 24.84
C ASN A 233 -0.58 -44.70 23.41
N GLU A 234 -1.80 -45.19 23.16
CA GLU A 234 -2.45 -44.92 21.88
C GLU A 234 -3.16 -43.58 21.95
N SER A 235 -2.49 -42.58 21.37
CA SER A 235 -3.01 -41.23 21.15
C SER A 235 -4.47 -41.31 20.72
N ARG A 236 -5.34 -40.83 21.62
CA ARG A 236 -6.79 -40.76 21.49
C ARG A 236 -7.20 -40.46 20.05
N SER A 237 -7.82 -41.43 19.42
CA SER A 237 -8.61 -41.18 18.23
C SER A 237 -9.73 -42.21 18.18
N TYR A 238 -10.77 -42.01 19.02
CA TYR A 238 -12.13 -42.53 18.78
C TYR A 238 -12.77 -41.84 17.55
N MET A 239 -11.93 -41.50 16.59
CA MET A 239 -12.31 -40.82 15.37
C MET A 239 -12.48 -41.95 14.35
N PRO A 240 -13.70 -42.20 13.85
CA PRO A 240 -13.93 -43.20 12.82
C PRO A 240 -12.95 -43.00 11.66
N PRO A 241 -12.58 -44.08 10.94
CA PRO A 241 -11.60 -44.02 9.85
C PRO A 241 -11.92 -42.94 8.81
N SER A 242 -13.21 -42.66 8.58
CA SER A 242 -13.69 -41.58 7.70
C SER A 242 -13.21 -40.20 8.15
N LEU A 243 -13.33 -39.89 9.44
CA LEU A 243 -12.92 -38.63 10.03
C LEU A 243 -11.39 -38.50 10.07
N LYS A 244 -10.64 -39.60 10.27
CA LYS A 244 -9.18 -39.60 10.13
C LYS A 244 -8.73 -39.23 8.71
N ASN A 245 -9.39 -39.80 7.70
CA ASN A 245 -9.11 -39.47 6.31
C ASN A 245 -9.46 -38.01 5.98
N LEU A 246 -10.55 -37.50 6.54
CA LEU A 246 -10.91 -36.08 6.45
C LEU A 246 -9.85 -35.16 7.04
N LEU A 247 -9.37 -35.45 8.25
CA LEU A 247 -8.32 -34.67 8.90
C LEU A 247 -7.03 -34.68 8.07
N ALA A 248 -6.62 -35.85 7.59
CA ALA A 248 -5.45 -35.99 6.74
C ALA A 248 -5.59 -35.20 5.42
N SER A 249 -6.77 -35.24 4.80
CA SER A 249 -7.06 -34.47 3.59
C SER A 249 -7.12 -32.96 3.83
N SER A 250 -7.67 -32.52 4.98
CA SER A 250 -7.69 -31.11 5.35
C SER A 250 -6.29 -30.57 5.63
N GLN A 251 -5.41 -31.36 6.26
CA GLN A 251 -4.04 -30.97 6.55
C GLN A 251 -3.15 -30.93 5.30
N SER A 252 -3.42 -31.79 4.30
CA SER A 252 -2.70 -31.73 3.03
C SER A 252 -3.19 -30.61 2.11
N LEU A 253 -4.48 -30.23 2.18
CA LEU A 253 -5.06 -29.13 1.39
C LEU A 253 -4.82 -27.73 1.98
N LEU A 254 -4.50 -27.63 3.28
CA LEU A 254 -4.19 -26.36 3.97
C LEU A 254 -2.70 -26.00 3.98
N ARG A 255 -1.81 -26.92 3.60
CA ARG A 255 -0.39 -26.64 3.34
C ARG A 255 -0.19 -26.13 1.92
#